data_AF-A0A4Y2QRR8-F1
#
_entry.id   AF-A0A4Y2QRR8-F1
#
_cell.length_a   1.000
_cell.length_b   1.000
_cell.length_c   1.000
_cell.angle_alpha   90.00
_cell.angle_beta   90.00
_cell.angle_gamma   90.00
#
_symmetry.space_group_name_H-M   'P 1'
#
loop_
_entity.id
_entity.type
_entity.pdbx_description
1 polymer ?
#
loop_
_entity_poly.entity_id
_entity_poly.type
_entity_poly.pdbx_seq_one_letter_code
_entity_poly.pdbx_strand_id
1 'polypeptide(L)'
;MVQQLVLKNFVNQLVKKIKSCEELPVAPFSSISVENMADNTDRMVLSNDQQYLYDICLEISHGECYSDLALRKPDPVAHSRWLTTAGRILRLYVVTEKPSGNLIILAAYIMKVYSTCVVPCQDKALLNRRSAAYFKTYLIF
;
A
#
# COMPACT_ATOMS: atom_id res chain seq x y z
N MET A 1 0.42 22.57 18.39
CA MET A 1 -0.01 23.23 17.12
C MET A 1 0.88 22.91 15.92
N VAL A 2 2.22 23.01 16.03
CA VAL A 2 3.15 22.78 14.90
C VAL A 2 3.04 21.37 14.31
N GLN A 3 2.97 20.32 15.13
CA GLN A 3 2.87 18.93 14.64
C GLN A 3 1.60 18.63 13.84
N GLN A 4 0.45 19.21 14.23
CA GLN A 4 -0.82 19.03 13.47
C GLN A 4 -0.77 19.72 12.11
N LEU A 5 -0.10 20.87 12.00
CA LEU A 5 0.07 21.58 10.74
C LEU A 5 1.02 20.83 9.79
N VAL A 6 2.12 20.28 10.31
CA VAL A 6 3.07 19.45 9.57
C VAL A 6 2.38 18.20 9.01
N LEU A 7 1.57 17.52 9.83
CA LEU A 7 0.82 16.35 9.40
C LEU A 7 -0.20 16.69 8.30
N LYS A 8 -0.97 17.77 8.47
CA LYS A 8 -1.92 18.24 7.44
C LYS A 8 -1.24 18.56 6.12
N ASN A 9 -0.09 19.23 6.17
CA ASN A 9 0.67 19.55 4.97
C ASN A 9 1.19 18.28 4.28
N PHE A 10 1.73 17.33 5.04
CA PHE A 10 2.16 16.04 4.50
C PHE A 10 1.03 15.28 3.81
N VAL A 11 -0.13 15.16 4.47
CA VAL A 11 -1.30 14.48 3.91
C VAL A 11 -1.76 15.16 2.63
N ASN A 12 -1.82 16.49 2.59
CA ASN A 12 -2.20 17.23 1.39
C ASN A 12 -1.26 16.96 0.21
N GLN A 13 0.05 16.91 0.46
CA GLN A 13 1.05 16.59 -0.57
C GLN A 13 0.94 15.13 -1.02
N LEU A 14 0.72 14.21 -0.09
CA LEU A 14 0.52 12.79 -0.38
C LEU A 14 -0.71 12.57 -1.26
N VAL A 15 -1.86 13.16 -0.92
CA VAL A 15 -3.10 13.07 -1.71
C VAL A 15 -2.89 13.59 -3.12
N LYS A 16 -2.15 14.70 -3.29
CA LYS A 16 -1.83 15.23 -4.63
C LYS A 16 -0.97 14.26 -5.44
N LYS A 17 0.09 13.71 -4.83
CA LYS A 17 1.02 12.78 -5.50
C LYS A 17 0.37 11.44 -5.84
N ILE A 18 -0.55 10.96 -5.01
CA ILE A 18 -1.30 9.73 -5.28
C ILE A 18 -2.15 9.85 -6.56
N LYS A 19 -2.68 11.04 -6.86
CA LYS A 19 -3.50 11.24 -8.07
C LYS A 19 -2.70 11.10 -9.37
N SER A 20 -1.39 11.36 -9.33
CA SER A 20 -0.51 11.33 -10.50
C SER A 20 0.41 10.12 -10.56
N CYS A 21 0.46 9.27 -9.52
CA CYS A 21 1.43 8.16 -9.46
C CYS A 21 1.10 6.97 -10.38
N GLU A 22 -0.12 6.92 -10.91
CA GLU A 22 -0.56 5.84 -11.81
C GLU A 22 0.06 5.97 -13.22
N GLU A 23 0.43 7.19 -13.62
CA GLU A 23 0.98 7.48 -14.96
C GLU A 23 2.52 7.44 -15.00
N LEU A 24 3.17 7.35 -13.84
CA LEU A 24 4.61 7.39 -13.73
C LEU A 24 5.23 6.00 -13.91
N PRO A 25 6.38 5.90 -14.61
CA PRO A 25 7.13 4.66 -14.69
C PRO A 25 7.72 4.29 -13.33
N VAL A 26 8.04 3.02 -13.16
CA VAL A 26 8.78 2.52 -11.99
C VAL A 26 10.16 3.19 -11.94
N ALA A 27 10.53 3.73 -10.78
CA ALA A 27 11.86 4.25 -10.52
C ALA A 27 12.69 3.17 -9.78
N PRO A 28 14.02 3.28 -9.73
CA PRO A 28 14.81 2.49 -8.79
C PRO A 28 14.35 2.77 -7.35
N PHE A 29 13.99 1.73 -6.62
CA PHE A 29 13.56 1.80 -5.21
C PHE A 29 14.29 0.74 -4.37
N SER A 30 14.24 0.87 -3.05
CA SER A 30 14.83 -0.11 -2.15
C SER A 30 13.82 -1.17 -1.74
N SER A 31 14.22 -2.43 -1.68
CA SER A 31 13.34 -3.49 -1.17
C SER A 31 12.95 -3.22 0.29
N ILE A 32 11.71 -3.53 0.66
CA ILE A 32 11.27 -3.54 2.05
C ILE A 32 11.14 -4.99 2.50
N SER A 33 12.11 -5.47 3.28
CA SER A 33 12.11 -6.85 3.77
C SER A 33 10.91 -7.10 4.67
N VAL A 34 10.17 -8.18 4.41
CA VAL A 34 9.14 -8.64 5.33
C VAL A 34 9.26 -10.13 5.57
N GLU A 35 9.38 -10.51 6.84
CA GLU A 35 9.43 -11.91 7.24
C GLU A 35 8.08 -12.59 6.91
N ASN A 36 8.15 -13.78 6.30
CA ASN A 36 7.01 -14.66 6.05
C ASN A 36 5.98 -14.17 5.02
N MET A 37 6.39 -13.43 3.98
CA MET A 37 5.48 -13.21 2.86
C MET A 37 5.25 -14.54 2.13
N ALA A 38 4.05 -15.12 2.30
CA ALA A 38 3.72 -16.39 1.70
C ALA A 38 3.62 -16.24 0.18
N ASP A 39 4.45 -16.97 -0.56
CA ASP A 39 4.53 -16.95 -2.03
C ASP A 39 3.38 -17.74 -2.70
N ASN A 40 2.56 -18.43 -1.89
CA ASN A 40 1.66 -19.48 -2.37
C ASN A 40 0.20 -19.28 -1.94
N THR A 41 -0.24 -18.03 -1.87
CA THR A 41 -1.66 -17.74 -1.65
C THR A 41 -2.43 -18.01 -2.93
N ASP A 42 -3.54 -18.74 -2.80
CA ASP A 42 -4.45 -19.01 -3.91
C ASP A 42 -5.01 -17.68 -4.47
N ARG A 43 -4.36 -17.19 -5.53
CA ARG A 43 -4.65 -15.92 -6.19
C ARG A 43 -6.09 -15.87 -6.71
N MET A 44 -6.74 -17.03 -6.89
CA MET A 44 -8.11 -17.14 -7.40
C MET A 44 -9.19 -16.76 -6.38
N VAL A 45 -8.85 -16.63 -5.09
CA VAL A 45 -9.82 -16.33 -4.02
C VAL A 45 -9.83 -14.83 -3.62
N LEU A 46 -8.96 -14.02 -4.21
CA LEU A 46 -8.78 -12.60 -3.89
C LEU A 46 -9.61 -11.71 -4.82
N SER A 47 -10.16 -10.62 -4.29
CA SER A 47 -10.72 -9.55 -5.14
C SER A 47 -9.60 -8.83 -5.90
N ASN A 48 -9.94 -8.11 -6.97
CA ASN A 48 -8.97 -7.33 -7.75
C ASN A 48 -8.10 -6.40 -6.87
N ASP A 49 -8.72 -5.64 -5.96
CA ASP A 49 -8.01 -4.75 -5.03
C ASP A 49 -7.03 -5.50 -4.10
N GLN A 50 -7.44 -6.68 -3.62
CA GLN A 50 -6.61 -7.51 -2.74
C GLN A 50 -5.44 -8.12 -3.49
N GLN A 51 -5.69 -8.59 -4.71
CA GLN A 51 -4.67 -9.15 -5.58
C GLN A 51 -3.64 -8.08 -5.96
N TYR A 52 -4.08 -6.89 -6.37
CA TYR A 52 -3.18 -5.77 -6.67
C TYR A 52 -2.30 -5.42 -5.45
N LEU A 53 -2.89 -5.32 -4.26
CA LEU A 53 -2.14 -5.01 -3.05
C LEU A 53 -1.15 -6.12 -2.69
N TYR A 54 -1.52 -7.37 -2.87
CA TYR A 54 -0.63 -8.50 -2.63
C TYR A 54 0.55 -8.50 -3.61
N ASP A 55 0.26 -8.40 -4.91
CA ASP A 55 1.28 -8.41 -5.95
C ASP A 55 2.28 -7.27 -5.73
N ILE A 56 1.82 -6.04 -5.44
CA ILE A 56 2.75 -4.91 -5.23
C ILE A 56 3.59 -5.08 -3.96
N CYS A 57 3.04 -5.70 -2.91
CA CYS A 57 3.84 -6.02 -1.74
C CYS A 57 4.93 -7.05 -2.09
N LEU A 58 4.62 -8.03 -2.94
CA LEU A 58 5.55 -9.10 -3.28
C LEU A 58 6.75 -8.53 -4.06
N GLU A 59 6.45 -7.74 -5.08
CA GLU A 59 7.45 -6.99 -5.85
C GLU A 59 8.35 -6.13 -4.95
N ILE A 60 7.74 -5.31 -4.08
CA ILE A 60 8.50 -4.46 -3.15
C ILE A 60 9.39 -5.28 -2.20
N SER A 61 8.92 -6.46 -1.77
CA SER A 61 9.70 -7.35 -0.90
C SER A 61 10.94 -7.93 -1.61
N HIS A 62 10.81 -8.22 -2.91
CA HIS A 62 11.90 -8.73 -3.74
C HIS A 62 12.83 -7.61 -4.26
N GLY A 63 12.39 -6.35 -4.23
CA GLY A 63 13.12 -5.23 -4.80
C GLY A 63 13.09 -5.19 -6.33
N GLU A 64 12.26 -6.02 -6.94
CA GLU A 64 11.98 -6.05 -8.37
C GLU A 64 10.55 -5.55 -8.56
N CYS A 65 10.28 -4.74 -9.58
CA CYS A 65 8.91 -4.40 -9.94
C CYS A 65 8.74 -4.64 -11.44
N TYR A 66 8.05 -5.73 -11.79
CA TYR A 66 7.71 -6.04 -13.17
C TYR A 66 6.79 -4.97 -13.77
N SER A 67 7.06 -4.61 -15.03
CA SER A 67 6.36 -3.54 -15.75
C SER A 67 4.85 -3.76 -15.85
N ASP A 68 4.38 -5.01 -15.81
CA ASP A 68 2.95 -5.35 -15.87
C ASP A 68 2.18 -4.85 -14.64
N LEU A 69 2.80 -4.91 -13.45
CA LEU A 69 2.17 -4.33 -12.26
C LEU A 69 2.13 -2.81 -12.33
N ALA A 70 3.09 -2.23 -13.03
CA ALA A 70 3.16 -0.81 -13.26
C ALA A 70 2.15 -0.26 -14.25
N LEU A 71 1.61 -1.14 -15.09
CA LEU A 71 0.54 -0.82 -16.05
C LEU A 71 -0.85 -1.13 -15.46
N ARG A 72 -0.92 -1.96 -14.42
CA ARG A 72 -2.18 -2.32 -13.76
C ARG A 72 -2.70 -1.12 -12.98
N LYS A 73 -3.71 -0.46 -13.52
CA LYS A 73 -4.39 0.63 -12.82
C LYS A 73 -5.08 0.06 -11.57
N PRO A 74 -4.90 0.67 -10.38
CA PRO A 74 -5.75 0.37 -9.25
C PRO A 74 -7.21 0.55 -9.67
N ASP A 75 -8.08 -0.41 -9.32
CA ASP A 75 -9.50 -0.30 -9.65
C ASP A 75 -10.08 1.01 -9.07
N PRO A 76 -11.14 1.58 -9.69
CA PRO A 76 -11.84 2.72 -9.12
C PRO A 76 -12.18 2.43 -7.67
N VAL A 77 -11.97 3.42 -6.79
CA VAL A 77 -12.14 3.27 -5.33
C VAL A 77 -13.47 2.59 -5.01
N ALA A 78 -13.44 1.29 -4.76
CA ALA A 78 -14.61 0.45 -4.53
C ALA A 78 -14.97 0.43 -3.03
N HIS A 79 -15.78 -0.55 -2.61
CA HIS A 79 -16.26 -0.69 -1.22
C HIS A 79 -15.16 -0.74 -0.15
N SER A 80 -13.90 -1.06 -0.51
CA SER A 80 -12.75 -1.06 0.39
C SER A 80 -11.78 0.09 0.11
N ARG A 81 -12.19 1.32 0.44
CA ARG A 81 -11.42 2.57 0.24
C ARG A 81 -9.97 2.48 0.75
N TRP A 82 -9.73 1.66 1.77
CA TRP A 82 -8.40 1.48 2.36
C TRP A 82 -7.46 0.63 1.49
N LEU A 83 -7.92 -0.48 0.89
CA LEU A 83 -7.07 -1.34 0.06
C LEU A 83 -6.54 -0.58 -1.16
N THR A 84 -7.42 0.15 -1.85
CA THR A 84 -7.05 0.99 -2.99
C THR A 84 -6.07 2.11 -2.56
N THR A 85 -6.29 2.71 -1.38
CA THR A 85 -5.40 3.76 -0.86
C THR A 85 -4.02 3.20 -0.49
N ALA A 86 -3.96 2.03 0.16
CA ALA A 86 -2.74 1.34 0.51
C ALA A 86 -1.94 0.96 -0.75
N GLY A 87 -2.61 0.39 -1.76
CA GLY A 87 -1.99 0.06 -3.04
C GLY A 87 -1.43 1.28 -3.76
N ARG A 88 -2.13 2.42 -3.71
CA ARG A 88 -1.65 3.70 -4.27
C ARG A 88 -0.48 4.29 -3.51
N ILE A 89 -0.42 4.14 -2.19
CA ILE A 89 0.73 4.58 -1.38
C ILE A 89 1.98 3.74 -1.72
N LEU A 90 1.83 2.42 -1.82
CA LEU A 90 2.92 1.53 -2.24
C LEU A 90 3.36 1.81 -3.68
N ARG A 91 2.40 2.10 -4.58
CA ARG A 91 2.71 2.57 -5.93
C ARG A 91 3.54 3.85 -5.91
N LEU A 92 3.13 4.82 -5.09
CA LEU A 92 3.86 6.08 -4.94
C LEU A 92 5.29 5.84 -4.43
N TYR A 93 5.51 4.87 -3.54
CA TYR A 93 6.84 4.48 -3.08
C TYR A 93 7.71 3.97 -4.24
N VAL A 94 7.19 3.06 -5.05
CA VAL A 94 7.92 2.44 -6.18
C VAL A 94 8.27 3.43 -7.30
N VAL A 95 7.41 4.42 -7.57
CA VAL A 95 7.67 5.44 -8.62
C VAL A 95 8.53 6.62 -8.14
N THR A 96 8.87 6.68 -6.84
CA THR A 96 9.65 7.77 -6.28
C THR A 96 11.09 7.31 -6.04
N GLU A 97 12.03 7.79 -6.87
CA GLU A 97 13.45 7.45 -6.77
C GLU A 97 14.06 7.76 -5.38
N LYS A 98 13.62 8.87 -4.76
CA LYS A 98 14.07 9.31 -3.42
C LYS A 98 12.86 9.54 -2.52
N PRO A 99 12.26 8.47 -1.96
CA PRO A 99 11.07 8.59 -1.14
C PRO A 99 11.39 9.35 0.15
N SER A 100 10.45 10.17 0.62
CA SER A 100 10.63 10.87 1.90
C SER A 100 10.58 9.87 3.07
N GLY A 101 11.24 10.18 4.19
CA GLY A 101 11.21 9.31 5.38
C GLY A 101 9.80 8.94 5.83
N ASN A 102 8.85 9.87 5.74
CA ASN A 102 7.45 9.62 6.05
C ASN A 102 6.80 8.62 5.07
N LEU A 103 7.13 8.68 3.79
CA LEU A 103 6.64 7.73 2.79
C LEU A 103 7.23 6.34 3.00
N ILE A 104 8.52 6.25 3.36
CA ILE A 104 9.19 5.00 3.71
C ILE A 104 8.50 4.35 4.92
N ILE A 105 8.27 5.12 5.99
CA ILE A 105 7.59 4.63 7.21
C ILE A 105 6.18 4.13 6.87
N LEU A 106 5.44 4.87 6.04
CA LEU A 106 4.08 4.49 5.66
C LEU A 106 4.05 3.23 4.79
N ALA A 107 4.97 3.11 3.82
CA ALA A 107 5.11 1.93 2.99
C ALA A 107 5.48 0.70 3.84
N ALA A 108 6.47 0.81 4.72
CA ALA A 108 6.88 -0.26 5.62
C ALA A 108 5.75 -0.69 6.57
N TYR A 109 4.95 0.26 7.06
CA TYR A 109 3.77 -0.03 7.87
C TYR A 109 2.73 -0.86 7.10
N ILE A 110 2.40 -0.44 5.87
CA ILE A 110 1.46 -1.17 5.01
C ILE A 110 2.00 -2.58 4.72
N MET A 111 3.26 -2.69 4.29
CA MET A 111 3.95 -3.95 4.05
C MET A 111 3.84 -4.90 5.24
N LYS A 112 4.06 -4.42 6.47
CA LYS A 112 3.95 -5.22 7.70
C LYS A 112 2.52 -5.65 8.05
N VAL A 113 1.54 -4.77 7.83
CA VAL A 113 0.13 -5.08 8.08
C VAL A 113 -0.36 -6.16 7.10
N TYR A 114 0.13 -6.14 5.86
CA TYR A 114 -0.39 -7.01 4.80
C TYR A 114 0.42 -8.27 4.56
N SER A 115 1.72 -8.30 4.88
CA SER A 115 2.56 -9.50 4.79
C SER A 115 2.07 -10.64 5.69
N THR A 116 1.62 -10.31 6.88
CA THR A 116 1.11 -11.26 7.89
C THR A 116 -0.29 -11.78 7.56
N CYS A 117 -0.99 -11.15 6.62
CA CYS A 117 -2.40 -11.40 6.33
C CYS A 117 -2.64 -12.27 5.10
N VAL A 118 -1.58 -12.73 4.43
CA VAL A 118 -1.69 -13.64 3.28
C VAL A 118 -1.62 -15.13 3.66
N VAL A 119 -1.54 -15.40 4.96
CA VAL A 119 -1.93 -16.68 5.57
C VAL A 119 -3.46 -16.75 5.51
N PRO A 120 -4.10 -17.88 5.15
CA PRO A 120 -5.56 -17.97 5.00
C PRO A 120 -6.26 -17.77 6.34
N CYS A 121 -6.38 -16.54 6.80
CA CYS A 121 -7.22 -16.17 7.92
C CYS A 121 -8.66 -16.19 7.40
N GLN A 122 -9.41 -17.20 7.82
CA GLN A 122 -10.79 -17.47 7.40
C GLN A 122 -11.78 -16.35 7.74
N ASP A 123 -11.35 -15.25 8.37
CA ASP A 123 -12.24 -14.18 8.83
C ASP A 123 -11.83 -12.78 8.33
N LYS A 124 -12.10 -12.54 7.03
CA LYS A 124 -11.86 -11.29 6.29
C LYS A 124 -12.50 -10.06 6.95
N ALA A 125 -13.54 -10.24 7.77
CA ALA A 125 -14.29 -9.16 8.42
C ALA A 125 -13.54 -8.53 9.61
N LEU A 126 -12.70 -9.30 10.32
CA LEU A 126 -11.96 -8.80 11.48
C LEU A 126 -10.81 -7.88 11.09
N LEU A 127 -10.16 -8.12 9.94
CA LEU A 127 -9.07 -7.27 9.44
C LEU A 127 -9.58 -5.90 8.98
N ASN A 128 -10.69 -5.87 8.23
CA ASN A 128 -11.28 -4.61 7.78
C ASN A 128 -11.75 -3.76 8.97
N ARG A 129 -12.27 -4.40 10.04
CA ARG A 129 -12.64 -3.70 11.29
C ARG A 129 -11.43 -3.24 12.10
N ARG A 130 -10.39 -4.06 12.26
CA ARG A 130 -9.19 -3.70 13.05
C ARG A 130 -8.37 -2.62 12.34
N SER A 131 -8.07 -2.78 11.05
CA SER A 131 -7.34 -1.78 10.27
C SER A 131 -8.09 -0.43 10.23
N ALA A 132 -9.41 -0.45 10.00
CA ALA A 132 -10.22 0.76 10.05
C ALA A 132 -10.28 1.39 11.45
N ALA A 133 -10.36 0.60 12.52
CA ALA A 133 -10.43 1.11 13.91
C ALA A 133 -9.11 1.76 14.37
N TYR A 134 -7.96 1.17 14.06
CA TYR A 134 -6.66 1.76 14.41
C TYR A 134 -6.44 3.07 13.65
N PHE A 135 -6.79 3.16 12.36
CA PHE A 135 -6.56 4.37 11.58
C PHE A 135 -7.59 5.49 11.82
N LYS A 136 -8.86 5.17 12.13
CA LYS A 136 -9.87 6.16 12.55
C LYS A 136 -9.42 6.95 13.80
N THR A 137 -8.48 6.40 14.56
CA THR A 137 -7.88 7.02 15.75
C THR A 137 -6.67 7.91 15.42
N TYR A 138 -5.98 7.71 14.28
CA TYR A 138 -4.71 8.40 13.97
C TYR A 138 -4.69 9.22 12.67
N LEU A 139 -5.55 8.95 11.69
CA LEU A 139 -5.59 9.63 10.39
C LEU A 139 -7.05 9.75 9.92
N ILE A 140 -7.67 10.86 10.30
CA ILE A 140 -9.02 11.24 9.92
C ILE A 140 -9.02 11.62 8.43
N PHE A 141 -9.72 10.84 7.62
CA PHE A 141 -10.23 11.21 6.28
C PHE A 141 -11.74 11.33 6.34
#